data_AF-A0A9P6L5E5-F1
#
_entry.id   AF-A0A9P6L5E5-F1
#
_cell.length_a   1.000
_cell.length_b   1.000
_cell.length_c   1.000
_cell.angle_alpha   90.00
_cell.angle_beta   90.00
_cell.angle_gamma   90.00
#
_symmetry.space_group_name_H-M   'P 1'
#
loop_
_entity.id
_entity.type
_entity.pdbx_description
1 polymer ?
#
loop_
_entity_poly.entity_id
_entity_poly.type
_entity_poly.pdbx_seq_one_letter_code
_entity_poly.pdbx_strand_id
1 'polypeptide(L)'
;MASQTHPFNLQPGQPPQLYPGAPPPSGGMPTSPIFSHSGSIPRPPGLYKSRPADRSHPVGGPPAVDESLRYQTSEPETIGFWGFICTLVVLFLASTLVFNYDPMEWIIDIDSAERHVADENATLAIEKEKMGLEREMMAREKELWEKASEAHVPRGAFWGVVWPSWVCLAYGKREYWGSLHNIPKDWDAMDACMNMPVEIKGVKIRRPDRCAKVSVFPEVQLQGFWTVDWDQPDCKPWYRNFEDKGCVGWGSGKRRIKAQIVGINNKGGQDWRWLCNSMPLVWDMITYPSPARCEEEGFWGEKFAVWEVPDETCQSWTPLVLVNMQSMSALDISPAPAPNLAPIDA
;
A
#
# COMPACT_ATOMS: atom_id res chain seq x y z
N MET A 1 -53.17 16.98 4.40
CA MET A 1 -51.77 16.58 4.65
C MET A 1 -50.89 17.50 3.81
N ALA A 2 -50.39 18.58 4.41
CA ALA A 2 -49.66 19.64 3.72
C ALA A 2 -48.16 19.41 3.87
N SER A 3 -47.45 19.35 2.76
CA SER A 3 -46.00 19.22 2.67
C SER A 3 -45.36 20.60 2.81
N GLN A 4 -44.56 20.81 3.85
CA GLN A 4 -43.78 22.04 4.05
C GLN A 4 -42.44 21.91 3.31
N THR A 5 -42.25 22.75 2.30
CA THR A 5 -40.94 23.02 1.68
C THR A 5 -40.39 24.32 2.27
N HIS A 6 -39.25 24.25 2.97
CA HIS A 6 -38.49 25.42 3.38
C HIS A 6 -37.57 25.90 2.24
N PRO A 7 -37.56 27.21 1.90
CA PRO A 7 -36.57 27.76 1.00
C PRO A 7 -35.26 28.08 1.75
N PHE A 8 -34.14 27.59 1.22
CA PHE A 8 -32.80 28.04 1.58
C PHE A 8 -32.58 29.45 1.03
N ASN A 9 -32.40 30.40 1.94
CA ASN A 9 -32.15 31.80 1.65
C ASN A 9 -30.63 32.00 1.51
N LEU A 10 -30.13 32.08 0.27
CA LEU A 10 -28.74 32.44 -0.01
C LEU A 10 -28.65 33.97 -0.08
N GLN A 11 -27.97 34.59 0.90
CA GLN A 11 -27.58 35.99 0.82
C GLN A 11 -26.39 36.16 -0.14
N PRO A 12 -26.48 37.04 -1.16
CA PRO A 12 -25.33 37.44 -1.96
C PRO A 12 -24.67 38.67 -1.30
N GLY A 13 -23.36 38.62 -1.06
CA GLY A 13 -22.60 39.85 -0.76
C GLY A 13 -21.52 39.83 0.31
N GLN A 14 -20.86 38.69 0.61
CA GLN A 14 -19.61 38.75 1.39
C GLN A 14 -18.39 38.61 0.46
N PRO A 15 -17.52 39.64 0.38
CA PRO A 15 -16.23 39.51 -0.31
C PRO A 15 -15.29 38.58 0.47
N PRO A 16 -14.36 37.89 -0.22
CA PRO A 16 -13.37 37.05 0.44
C PRO A 16 -12.51 37.89 1.39
N GLN A 17 -12.41 37.45 2.64
CA GLN A 17 -11.54 38.03 3.66
C GLN A 17 -10.08 37.92 3.19
N LEU A 18 -9.47 39.05 2.84
CA LEU A 18 -8.02 39.18 2.67
C LEU A 18 -7.35 38.97 4.03
N TYR A 19 -6.46 37.98 4.11
CA TYR A 19 -5.55 37.84 5.24
C TYR A 19 -4.65 39.09 5.32
N PRO A 20 -4.56 39.78 6.48
CA PRO A 20 -3.67 40.91 6.63
C PRO A 20 -2.21 40.48 6.68
N GLY A 21 -1.42 41.15 5.83
CA GLY A 21 0.03 41.32 5.78
C GLY A 21 0.92 40.51 6.75
N ALA A 22 1.70 39.60 6.17
CA ALA A 22 2.94 39.15 6.78
C ALA A 22 3.95 40.33 6.81
N PRO A 23 4.63 40.58 7.94
CA PRO A 23 5.70 41.58 7.99
C PRO A 23 6.93 41.11 7.18
N PRO A 24 7.73 42.05 6.63
CA PRO A 24 8.94 41.70 5.89
C PRO A 24 9.98 41.02 6.81
N PRO A 25 10.71 40.00 6.32
CA PRO A 25 11.79 39.40 7.10
C PRO A 25 12.94 40.40 7.24
N SER A 26 13.21 40.78 8.48
CA SER A 26 14.42 41.50 8.87
C SER A 26 15.65 40.65 8.52
N GLY A 27 16.55 41.26 7.75
CA GLY A 27 17.82 40.67 7.35
C GLY A 27 18.69 40.34 8.57
N GLY A 28 19.05 39.07 8.68
CA GLY A 28 20.07 38.58 9.58
C GLY A 28 20.54 37.23 9.05
N MET A 29 21.62 37.24 8.26
CA MET A 29 22.33 36.01 7.90
C MET A 29 22.91 35.40 9.19
N PRO A 30 22.60 34.13 9.51
CA PRO A 30 23.45 33.35 10.40
C PRO A 30 24.43 32.56 9.53
N THR A 31 25.72 32.82 9.75
CA THR A 31 26.81 31.95 9.33
C THR A 31 26.57 30.53 9.85
N SER A 32 26.44 29.56 8.95
CA SER A 32 26.32 28.14 9.28
C SER A 32 27.63 27.60 9.85
N PRO A 33 27.64 26.87 10.97
CA PRO A 33 28.70 25.92 11.25
C PRO A 33 28.36 24.59 10.55
N ILE A 34 29.33 24.10 9.76
CA ILE A 34 29.34 22.76 9.19
C ILE A 34 29.45 21.77 10.35
N PHE A 35 28.35 21.10 10.70
CA PHE A 35 28.36 19.92 11.55
C PHE A 35 27.95 18.70 10.72
N SER A 36 28.94 17.85 10.44
CA SER A 36 28.73 16.53 9.86
C SER A 36 28.22 15.59 10.95
N HIS A 37 26.92 15.32 10.98
CA HIS A 37 26.35 14.23 11.78
C HIS A 37 25.91 13.09 10.87
N SER A 38 26.71 12.04 10.84
CA SER A 38 26.29 10.70 10.46
C SER A 38 25.32 10.17 11.53
N GLY A 39 24.04 10.49 11.39
CA GLY A 39 22.96 9.97 12.23
C GLY A 39 22.35 8.72 11.59
N SER A 40 22.62 7.57 12.19
CA SER A 40 21.98 6.30 11.87
C SER A 40 20.46 6.37 12.11
N ILE A 41 19.70 5.91 11.12
CA ILE A 41 18.24 5.73 11.19
C ILE A 41 17.92 4.70 12.30
N PRO A 42 17.07 5.01 13.28
CA PRO A 42 16.63 4.02 14.25
C PRO A 42 15.67 3.04 13.58
N ARG A 43 16.02 1.74 13.62
CA ARG A 43 15.11 0.64 13.29
C ARG A 43 13.98 0.59 14.32
N PRO A 44 12.73 0.29 13.90
CA PRO A 44 11.64 0.08 14.84
C PRO A 44 11.91 -1.11 15.78
N PRO A 45 11.49 -1.05 17.05
CA PRO A 45 11.71 -2.11 18.02
C PRO A 45 10.76 -3.30 17.79
N GLY A 46 11.36 -4.50 17.73
CA GLY A 46 10.82 -5.72 18.34
C GLY A 46 9.58 -6.33 17.72
N LEU A 47 9.74 -6.96 16.55
CA LEU A 47 8.88 -8.08 16.17
C LEU A 47 9.23 -9.31 17.01
N TYR A 48 8.18 -10.02 17.43
CA TYR A 48 8.19 -11.22 18.26
C TYR A 48 9.23 -12.27 17.81
N LYS A 49 9.91 -12.87 18.79
CA LYS A 49 10.76 -14.06 18.61
C LYS A 49 9.90 -15.25 18.18
N SER A 50 10.15 -15.77 16.99
CA SER A 50 10.04 -17.19 16.69
C SER A 50 11.38 -17.67 16.09
N ARG A 51 12.15 -18.39 16.91
CA ARG A 51 13.13 -19.38 16.46
C ARG A 51 12.35 -20.67 16.09
N PRO A 52 12.89 -21.64 15.33
CA PRO A 52 14.29 -21.81 14.94
C PRO A 52 14.55 -22.26 13.48
N ALA A 53 15.77 -22.03 12.99
CA ALA A 53 16.66 -23.06 12.43
C ALA A 53 17.83 -22.38 11.71
N ASP A 54 19.00 -22.44 12.35
CA ASP A 54 20.28 -22.22 11.69
C ASP A 54 20.44 -23.24 10.56
N ARG A 55 20.56 -22.75 9.32
CA ARG A 55 21.16 -23.51 8.22
C ARG A 55 22.23 -22.65 7.57
N SER A 56 23.38 -22.63 8.23
CA SER A 56 24.65 -22.29 7.61
C SER A 56 24.99 -23.40 6.60
N HIS A 57 24.93 -23.07 5.30
CA HIS A 57 25.56 -23.88 4.26
C HIS A 57 27.05 -23.52 4.18
N PRO A 58 27.99 -24.45 4.43
CA PRO A 58 29.33 -24.32 3.90
C PRO A 58 29.33 -24.78 2.44
N VAL A 59 29.99 -23.98 1.60
CA VAL A 59 30.44 -24.37 0.26
C VAL A 59 31.51 -25.45 0.46
N GLY A 60 31.13 -26.71 0.25
CA GLY A 60 32.01 -27.87 0.23
C GLY A 60 31.96 -28.51 -1.16
N GLY A 61 33.11 -28.56 -1.85
CA GLY A 61 33.26 -29.27 -3.12
C GLY A 61 33.06 -30.79 -2.98
N PRO A 62 32.95 -31.50 -4.10
CA PRO A 62 32.70 -32.94 -4.10
C PRO A 62 33.90 -33.70 -3.51
N PRO A 63 33.68 -34.60 -2.53
CA PRO A 63 34.72 -35.54 -2.13
C PRO A 63 34.90 -36.60 -3.23
N ALA A 64 36.17 -36.93 -3.49
CA ALA A 64 36.55 -38.07 -4.31
C ALA A 64 35.96 -39.36 -3.71
N VAL A 65 35.29 -40.13 -4.56
CA VAL A 65 34.74 -41.44 -4.22
C VAL A 65 35.91 -42.43 -4.21
N ASP A 66 36.26 -42.94 -3.01
CA ASP A 66 37.22 -44.02 -2.84
C ASP A 66 36.52 -45.36 -3.14
N GLU A 67 36.99 -45.98 -4.22
CA GLU A 67 36.53 -47.24 -4.78
C GLU A 67 37.28 -48.38 -4.10
N SER A 68 36.83 -48.84 -2.93
CA SER A 68 37.30 -50.10 -2.36
C SER A 68 36.35 -50.76 -1.34
N LEU A 69 35.18 -51.19 -1.78
CA LEU A 69 34.47 -52.27 -1.08
C LEU A 69 34.65 -53.60 -1.82
N ARG A 70 35.58 -54.41 -1.32
CA ARG A 70 35.71 -55.83 -1.69
C ARG A 70 34.45 -56.58 -1.25
N TYR A 71 33.70 -57.05 -2.22
CA TYR A 71 32.65 -58.05 -2.03
C TYR A 71 33.30 -59.38 -1.62
N GLN A 72 33.09 -59.82 -0.38
CA GLN A 72 33.35 -61.21 0.02
C GLN A 72 32.15 -62.05 -0.41
N THR A 73 32.37 -62.90 -1.42
CA THR A 73 31.45 -63.96 -1.82
C THR A 73 31.50 -65.08 -0.79
N SER A 74 30.50 -65.17 0.08
CA SER A 74 30.23 -66.36 0.88
C SER A 74 29.39 -67.35 0.06
N GLU A 75 29.81 -68.61 0.09
CA GLU A 75 29.23 -69.74 -0.65
C GLU A 75 27.75 -69.99 -0.31
N PRO A 76 26.92 -70.40 -1.28
CA PRO A 76 25.51 -70.65 -1.05
C PRO A 76 25.31 -72.02 -0.38
N GLU A 77 25.09 -72.03 0.93
CA GLU A 77 24.48 -73.19 1.57
C GLU A 77 23.01 -73.30 1.19
N THR A 78 22.67 -74.51 0.74
CA THR A 78 21.35 -75.04 0.38
C THR A 78 20.14 -74.23 0.86
N ILE A 79 19.45 -73.62 -0.12
CA ILE A 79 18.14 -72.97 0.04
C ILE A 79 17.13 -74.05 0.46
N GLY A 80 16.98 -74.22 1.77
CA GLY A 80 15.89 -75.01 2.35
C GLY A 80 14.54 -74.37 2.03
N PHE A 81 13.48 -75.18 2.08
CA PHE A 81 12.10 -74.88 1.70
C PHE A 81 11.56 -73.50 2.16
N TRP A 82 12.08 -72.94 3.26
CA TRP A 82 11.76 -71.60 3.76
C TRP A 82 12.27 -70.44 2.88
N GLY A 83 13.40 -70.60 2.20
CA GLY A 83 13.93 -69.57 1.28
C GLY A 83 13.07 -69.40 0.02
N PHE A 84 12.41 -70.48 -0.42
CA PHE A 84 11.47 -70.46 -1.54
C PHE A 84 10.17 -69.73 -1.15
N ILE A 85 9.70 -69.90 0.08
CA ILE A 85 8.51 -69.19 0.59
C ILE A 85 8.81 -67.69 0.74
N CYS A 86 9.97 -67.31 1.27
CA CYS A 86 10.36 -65.89 1.37
C CYS A 86 10.49 -65.23 -0.01
N THR A 87 11.07 -65.90 -1.00
CA THR A 87 11.15 -65.34 -2.37
C THR A 87 9.77 -65.21 -3.01
N LEU A 88 8.86 -66.17 -2.82
CA LEU A 88 7.49 -66.06 -3.29
C LEU A 88 6.71 -64.93 -2.59
N VAL A 89 6.88 -64.75 -1.28
CA VAL A 89 6.25 -63.64 -0.54
C VAL A 89 6.80 -62.29 -0.99
N VAL A 90 8.11 -62.16 -1.18
CA VAL A 90 8.72 -60.92 -1.69
C VAL A 90 8.26 -60.62 -3.12
N LEU A 91 8.18 -61.63 -4.00
CA LEU A 91 7.66 -61.46 -5.36
C LEU A 91 6.17 -61.14 -5.37
N PHE A 92 5.38 -61.70 -4.46
CA PHE A 92 3.96 -61.41 -4.34
C PHE A 92 3.73 -60.00 -3.80
N LEU A 93 4.46 -59.58 -2.76
CA LEU A 93 4.42 -58.21 -2.22
C LEU A 93 4.90 -57.19 -3.26
N ALA A 94 6.01 -57.46 -3.96
CA ALA A 94 6.51 -56.61 -5.03
C ALA A 94 5.50 -56.52 -6.19
N SER A 95 4.87 -57.64 -6.58
CA SER A 95 3.81 -57.62 -7.61
C SER A 95 2.60 -56.82 -7.13
N THR A 96 2.15 -56.99 -5.89
CA THR A 96 1.02 -56.20 -5.37
C THR A 96 1.33 -54.71 -5.23
N LEU A 97 2.60 -54.32 -5.01
CA LEU A 97 3.02 -52.92 -5.00
C LEU A 97 3.13 -52.33 -6.41
N VAL A 98 3.57 -53.11 -7.40
CA VAL A 98 3.67 -52.67 -8.80
C VAL A 98 2.31 -52.63 -9.50
N PHE A 99 1.37 -53.51 -9.14
CA PHE A 99 0.04 -53.55 -9.76
C PHE A 99 -1.04 -52.71 -9.03
N ASN A 100 -0.78 -52.19 -7.81
CA ASN A 100 -1.70 -51.26 -7.14
C ASN A 100 -1.29 -49.78 -7.22
N TYR A 101 -0.10 -49.46 -7.71
CA TYR A 101 0.23 -48.10 -8.08
C TYR A 101 -0.22 -47.89 -9.52
N ASP A 102 -1.37 -47.27 -9.71
CA ASP A 102 -1.86 -46.86 -11.03
C ASP A 102 -0.96 -45.70 -11.52
N PRO A 103 0.00 -45.93 -12.43
CA PRO A 103 1.00 -44.93 -12.80
C PRO A 103 0.44 -43.88 -13.76
N MET A 104 -0.88 -43.81 -13.96
CA MET A 104 -1.50 -42.85 -14.87
C MET A 104 -2.02 -41.55 -14.22
N GLU A 105 -2.22 -41.48 -12.90
CA GLU A 105 -2.72 -40.24 -12.29
C GLU A 105 -1.67 -39.12 -12.19
N TRP A 106 -0.39 -39.44 -11.95
CA TRP A 106 0.66 -38.41 -11.80
C TRP A 106 1.10 -37.74 -13.13
N ILE A 107 0.84 -38.38 -14.28
CA ILE A 107 1.20 -37.84 -15.59
C ILE A 107 0.26 -36.69 -15.99
N ILE A 108 -1.01 -36.72 -15.54
CA ILE A 108 -2.00 -35.68 -15.85
C ILE A 108 -1.69 -34.37 -15.11
N ASP A 109 -1.09 -34.44 -13.92
CA ASP A 109 -0.78 -33.27 -13.09
C ASP A 109 0.41 -32.44 -13.63
N ILE A 110 1.43 -33.09 -14.21
CA ILE A 110 2.60 -32.39 -14.78
C ILE A 110 2.20 -31.56 -16.01
N ASP A 111 1.41 -32.15 -16.92
CA ASP A 111 0.90 -31.47 -18.11
C ASP A 111 0.00 -30.26 -17.75
N SER A 112 -0.73 -30.35 -16.64
CA SER A 112 -1.56 -29.24 -16.15
C SER A 112 -0.70 -28.10 -15.61
N ALA A 113 0.30 -28.40 -14.79
CA ALA A 113 1.23 -27.41 -14.25
C ALA A 113 2.01 -26.68 -15.34
N GLU A 114 2.48 -27.39 -16.38
CA GLU A 114 3.15 -26.76 -17.52
C GLU A 114 2.23 -25.82 -18.29
N ARG A 115 0.95 -26.16 -18.47
CA ARG A 115 -0.04 -25.27 -19.09
C ARG A 115 -0.30 -24.01 -18.28
N HIS A 116 -0.39 -24.11 -16.95
CA HIS A 116 -0.55 -22.94 -16.07
C HIS A 116 0.66 -22.01 -16.13
N VAL A 117 1.88 -22.56 -16.07
CA VAL A 117 3.11 -21.77 -16.21
C VAL A 117 3.19 -21.12 -17.59
N ALA A 118 2.77 -21.81 -18.65
CA ALA A 118 2.74 -21.24 -20.00
C ALA A 118 1.74 -20.07 -20.13
N ASP A 119 0.56 -20.17 -19.51
CA ASP A 119 -0.47 -19.11 -19.51
C ASP A 119 -0.03 -17.89 -18.69
N GLU A 120 0.55 -18.10 -17.51
CA GLU A 120 1.13 -17.02 -16.69
C GLU A 120 2.27 -16.31 -17.44
N ASN A 121 3.13 -17.06 -18.12
CA ASN A 121 4.19 -16.46 -18.92
C ASN A 121 3.64 -15.69 -20.13
N ALA A 122 2.58 -16.18 -20.76
CA ALA A 122 1.93 -15.50 -21.88
C ALA A 122 1.26 -14.18 -21.44
N THR A 123 0.56 -14.16 -20.30
CA THR A 123 -0.05 -12.96 -19.74
C THR A 123 1.00 -11.91 -19.35
N LEU A 124 2.09 -12.33 -18.71
CA LEU A 124 3.21 -11.44 -18.36
C LEU A 124 3.92 -10.87 -19.61
N ALA A 125 4.03 -11.63 -20.69
CA ALA A 125 4.56 -11.14 -21.95
C ALA A 125 3.69 -10.03 -22.56
N ILE A 126 2.37 -10.22 -22.56
CA ILE A 126 1.40 -9.22 -23.04
C ILE A 126 1.48 -7.95 -22.18
N GLU A 127 1.54 -8.09 -20.85
CA GLU A 127 1.63 -6.94 -19.94
C GLU A 127 2.93 -6.15 -20.15
N LYS A 128 4.04 -6.85 -20.38
CA LYS A 128 5.34 -6.22 -20.67
C LYS A 128 5.34 -5.47 -22.00
N GLU A 129 4.72 -6.03 -23.04
CA GLU A 129 4.55 -5.35 -24.33
C GLU A 129 3.68 -4.10 -24.18
N LYS A 130 2.56 -4.21 -23.45
CA LYS A 130 1.68 -3.08 -23.13
C LYS A 130 2.44 -1.96 -22.41
N MET A 131 3.19 -2.29 -21.36
CA MET A 131 4.03 -1.32 -20.65
C MET A 131 5.11 -0.69 -21.55
N GLY A 132 5.67 -1.47 -22.48
CA GLY A 132 6.64 -0.98 -23.47
C GLY A 132 6.00 0.04 -24.41
N LEU A 133 4.85 -0.30 -24.99
CA LEU A 133 4.11 0.58 -25.88
C LEU A 133 3.65 1.86 -25.18
N GLU A 134 3.17 1.76 -23.93
CA GLU A 134 2.80 2.91 -23.11
C GLU A 134 3.99 3.86 -22.87
N ARG A 135 5.18 3.32 -22.58
CA ARG A 135 6.41 4.12 -22.43
C ARG A 135 6.81 4.80 -23.74
N GLU A 136 6.72 4.11 -24.87
CA GLU A 136 7.00 4.69 -26.19
C GLU A 136 6.00 5.77 -26.58
N MET A 137 4.71 5.57 -26.28
CA MET A 137 3.68 6.59 -26.48
C MET A 137 3.96 7.82 -25.61
N MET A 138 4.27 7.62 -24.32
CA MET A 138 4.61 8.71 -23.40
C MET A 138 5.88 9.46 -23.85
N ALA A 139 6.89 8.75 -24.36
CA ALA A 139 8.11 9.36 -24.90
C ALA A 139 7.82 10.20 -26.15
N ARG A 140 7.01 9.70 -27.08
CA ARG A 140 6.60 10.45 -28.28
C ARG A 140 5.75 11.67 -27.94
N GLU A 141 4.79 11.52 -27.02
CA GLU A 141 3.98 12.63 -26.54
C GLU A 141 4.86 13.71 -25.89
N LYS A 142 5.83 13.29 -25.06
CA LYS A 142 6.80 14.19 -24.44
C LYS A 142 7.60 14.97 -25.48
N GLU A 143 8.14 14.31 -26.50
CA GLU A 143 8.92 14.97 -27.56
C GLU A 143 8.05 15.95 -28.38
N LEU A 144 6.83 15.55 -28.75
CA LEU A 144 5.90 16.42 -29.45
C LEU A 144 5.53 17.65 -28.62
N TRP A 145 5.33 17.47 -27.32
CA TRP A 145 5.04 18.57 -26.42
C TRP A 145 6.25 19.49 -26.25
N GLU A 146 7.47 18.97 -26.12
CA GLU A 146 8.67 19.80 -26.02
C GLU A 146 8.78 20.71 -27.26
N LYS A 147 8.62 20.14 -28.47
CA LYS A 147 8.59 20.92 -29.72
C LYS A 147 7.45 21.94 -29.78
N ALA A 148 6.24 21.56 -29.36
CA ALA A 148 5.09 22.45 -29.36
C ALA A 148 5.22 23.58 -28.31
N SER A 149 5.78 23.28 -27.15
CA SER A 149 5.98 24.22 -26.05
C SER A 149 6.97 25.32 -26.42
N GLU A 150 8.03 24.99 -27.16
CA GLU A 150 8.96 25.99 -27.68
C GLU A 150 8.27 26.98 -28.63
N ALA A 151 7.26 26.53 -29.37
CA ALA A 151 6.45 27.41 -30.23
C ALA A 151 5.39 28.21 -29.47
N HIS A 152 4.87 27.68 -28.36
CA HIS A 152 3.79 28.28 -27.56
C HIS A 152 4.26 29.09 -26.35
N VAL A 153 5.55 29.19 -26.06
CA VAL A 153 6.05 30.06 -24.99
C VAL A 153 6.15 31.50 -25.51
N PRO A 154 5.40 32.47 -24.94
CA PRO A 154 5.49 33.85 -25.37
C PRO A 154 6.93 34.36 -25.19
N ARG A 155 7.53 34.89 -26.27
CA ARG A 155 8.89 35.40 -26.23
C ARG A 155 9.00 36.52 -25.19
N GLY A 156 9.92 36.34 -24.25
CA GLY A 156 10.18 37.31 -23.20
C GLY A 156 9.35 37.12 -21.93
N ALA A 157 8.31 36.27 -21.93
CA ALA A 157 7.63 35.91 -20.69
C ALA A 157 8.57 35.08 -19.81
N PHE A 158 8.47 35.23 -18.49
CA PHE A 158 9.24 34.42 -17.53
C PHE A 158 8.53 34.31 -16.18
N TRP A 159 8.72 33.18 -15.51
CA TRP A 159 8.36 33.02 -14.11
C TRP A 159 9.32 33.83 -13.24
N GLY A 160 8.78 34.63 -12.33
CA GLY A 160 9.54 35.21 -11.23
C GLY A 160 10.04 34.14 -10.26
N VAL A 161 10.53 34.57 -9.09
CA VAL A 161 10.93 33.63 -8.04
C VAL A 161 9.72 32.78 -7.62
N VAL A 162 9.90 31.46 -7.71
CA VAL A 162 8.88 30.48 -7.30
C VAL A 162 9.06 30.19 -5.81
N TRP A 163 8.00 30.41 -5.04
CA TRP A 163 8.03 30.28 -3.59
C TRP A 163 7.27 29.03 -3.14
N PRO A 164 7.83 28.25 -2.20
CA PRO A 164 7.06 27.22 -1.51
C PRO A 164 5.98 27.87 -0.64
N SER A 165 4.79 27.29 -0.64
CA SER A 165 3.78 27.57 0.37
C SER A 165 4.30 27.16 1.75
N TRP A 166 3.95 27.93 2.77
CA TRP A 166 4.24 27.58 4.16
C TRP A 166 3.44 26.34 4.61
N VAL A 167 2.32 26.04 3.95
CA VAL A 167 1.41 24.92 4.23
C VAL A 167 1.76 23.72 3.34
N CYS A 168 1.76 22.53 3.92
CA CYS A 168 1.76 21.27 3.17
C CYS A 168 0.35 20.93 2.69
N LEU A 169 0.17 20.48 1.45
CA LEU A 169 -1.17 20.07 0.98
C LEU A 169 -1.56 18.69 1.49
N ALA A 170 -0.59 17.78 1.55
CA ALA A 170 -0.75 16.38 1.95
C ALA A 170 0.60 15.80 2.37
N TYR A 171 0.62 14.54 2.81
CA TYR A 171 1.85 13.83 3.15
C TYR A 171 2.82 13.81 1.97
N GLY A 172 3.98 14.42 2.17
CA GLY A 172 5.01 14.58 1.14
C GLY A 172 4.67 15.55 0.01
N LYS A 173 3.55 16.29 0.09
CA LYS A 173 3.11 17.22 -0.97
C LYS A 173 3.06 18.66 -0.48
N ARG A 174 3.65 19.57 -1.26
CA ARG A 174 3.65 21.01 -1.01
C ARG A 174 3.22 21.78 -2.24
N GLU A 175 2.47 22.85 -2.03
CA GLU A 175 2.17 23.79 -3.08
C GLU A 175 3.31 24.80 -3.27
N TYR A 176 3.64 25.10 -4.51
CA TYR A 176 4.51 26.18 -4.92
C TYR A 176 3.70 27.17 -5.74
N TRP A 177 4.09 28.44 -5.71
CA TRP A 177 3.46 29.48 -6.51
C TRP A 177 4.51 30.46 -7.05
N GLY A 178 4.18 31.11 -8.15
CA GLY A 178 5.12 31.97 -8.87
C GLY A 178 4.35 32.91 -9.78
N SER A 179 4.83 34.15 -9.88
CA SER A 179 4.20 35.17 -10.72
C SER A 179 4.77 35.14 -12.13
N LEU A 180 3.90 35.23 -13.13
CA LEU A 180 4.28 35.31 -14.54
C LEU A 180 4.45 36.77 -14.94
N HIS A 181 5.59 37.10 -15.54
CA HIS A 181 5.92 38.46 -15.95
C HIS A 181 6.13 38.56 -17.46
N ASN A 182 6.04 39.79 -17.97
CA ASN A 182 6.37 40.18 -19.35
C ASN A 182 5.60 39.40 -20.43
N ILE A 183 4.30 39.20 -20.20
CA ILE A 183 3.39 38.60 -21.18
C ILE A 183 3.13 39.65 -22.29
N PRO A 184 3.39 39.33 -23.57
CA PRO A 184 3.06 40.22 -24.69
C PRO A 184 1.57 40.58 -24.72
N LYS A 185 1.24 41.82 -25.13
CA LYS A 185 -0.15 42.32 -25.11
C LYS A 185 -1.09 41.59 -26.07
N ASP A 186 -0.53 40.98 -27.10
CA ASP A 186 -1.21 40.20 -28.14
C ASP A 186 -1.48 38.74 -27.72
N TRP A 187 -1.00 38.32 -26.55
CA TRP A 187 -1.18 36.97 -26.03
C TRP A 187 -2.28 36.89 -24.97
N ASP A 188 -3.00 35.77 -24.95
CA ASP A 188 -3.86 35.46 -23.81
C ASP A 188 -2.98 35.10 -22.61
N ALA A 189 -3.02 35.95 -21.60
CA ALA A 189 -2.25 35.76 -20.38
C ALA A 189 -2.56 34.41 -19.70
N MET A 190 -3.82 33.99 -19.70
CA MET A 190 -4.19 32.73 -19.05
C MET A 190 -3.61 31.52 -19.79
N ASP A 191 -3.68 31.54 -21.13
CA ASP A 191 -3.07 30.50 -21.97
C ASP A 191 -1.54 30.47 -21.80
N ALA A 192 -0.90 31.65 -21.78
CA ALA A 192 0.52 31.76 -21.49
C ALA A 192 0.88 31.13 -20.14
N CYS A 193 0.10 31.38 -19.09
CA CYS A 193 0.34 30.79 -17.77
C CYS A 193 0.18 29.28 -17.76
N MET A 194 -0.87 28.75 -18.38
CA MET A 194 -1.15 27.31 -18.39
C MET A 194 -0.17 26.50 -19.26
N ASN A 195 0.48 27.14 -20.23
CA ASN A 195 1.40 26.47 -21.15
C ASN A 195 2.88 26.75 -20.86
N MET A 196 3.19 27.61 -19.89
CA MET A 196 4.57 27.97 -19.60
C MET A 196 5.22 26.99 -18.60
N PRO A 197 6.32 26.31 -18.98
CA PRO A 197 7.04 25.41 -18.08
C PRO A 197 7.79 26.18 -16.99
N VAL A 198 8.00 25.52 -15.85
CA VAL A 198 8.78 26.05 -14.72
C VAL A 198 9.82 25.02 -14.29
N GLU A 199 10.90 25.45 -13.65
CA GLU A 199 11.85 24.56 -12.99
C GLU A 199 11.76 24.73 -11.47
N ILE A 200 11.45 23.65 -10.76
CA ILE A 200 11.39 23.64 -9.29
C ILE A 200 12.36 22.58 -8.79
N LYS A 201 13.40 23.01 -8.05
CA LYS A 201 14.44 22.13 -7.50
C LYS A 201 15.11 21.23 -8.55
N GLY A 202 15.42 21.76 -9.73
CA GLY A 202 16.07 21.00 -10.80
C GLY A 202 15.13 20.13 -11.63
N VAL A 203 13.83 20.09 -11.30
CA VAL A 203 12.81 19.34 -12.06
C VAL A 203 11.99 20.30 -12.89
N LYS A 204 12.02 20.13 -14.21
CA LYS A 204 11.20 20.90 -15.15
C LYS A 204 9.76 20.37 -15.14
N ILE A 205 8.82 21.20 -14.69
CA ILE A 205 7.39 20.92 -14.68
C ILE A 205 6.77 21.56 -15.91
N ARG A 206 5.98 20.75 -16.63
CA ARG A 206 5.40 21.06 -17.93
C ARG A 206 4.46 22.28 -17.90
N ARG A 207 3.61 22.33 -16.89
CA ARG A 207 2.55 23.33 -16.72
C ARG A 207 2.18 23.45 -15.24
N PRO A 208 1.62 24.58 -14.80
CA PRO A 208 0.95 24.65 -13.50
C PRO A 208 -0.27 23.75 -13.43
N ASP A 209 -0.64 23.38 -12.20
CA ASP A 209 -1.91 22.71 -11.91
C ASP A 209 -3.07 23.67 -12.14
N ARG A 210 -2.85 24.95 -11.80
CA ARG A 210 -3.82 26.04 -12.01
C ARG A 210 -3.12 27.39 -12.14
N CYS A 211 -3.83 28.32 -12.77
CA CYS A 211 -3.45 29.72 -12.88
C CYS A 211 -4.53 30.62 -12.27
N ALA A 212 -4.14 31.69 -11.59
CA ALA A 212 -5.08 32.66 -11.02
C ALA A 212 -4.58 34.10 -11.17
N LYS A 213 -5.52 35.01 -11.43
CA LYS A 213 -5.28 36.46 -11.42
C LYS A 213 -5.37 36.95 -9.97
N VAL A 214 -4.25 37.39 -9.42
CA VAL A 214 -4.15 37.92 -8.06
C VAL A 214 -4.02 39.44 -8.15
N SER A 215 -4.91 40.13 -7.45
CA SER A 215 -4.87 41.60 -7.37
C SER A 215 -3.80 42.01 -6.36
N VAL A 216 -2.71 42.59 -6.85
CA VAL A 216 -1.64 43.18 -6.06
C VAL A 216 -1.65 44.67 -6.35
N PHE A 217 -2.49 45.41 -5.63
CA PHE A 217 -2.74 46.83 -5.91
C PHE A 217 -1.43 47.61 -6.16
N PRO A 218 -1.28 48.30 -7.31
CA PRO A 218 -2.30 48.64 -8.31
C PRO A 218 -2.42 47.68 -9.51
N GLU A 219 -1.69 46.57 -9.55
CA GLU A 219 -1.55 45.68 -10.71
C GLU A 219 -2.25 44.33 -10.49
N VAL A 220 -2.74 43.73 -11.58
CA VAL A 220 -3.20 42.33 -11.55
C VAL A 220 -2.05 41.45 -12.00
N GLN A 221 -1.54 40.62 -11.09
CA GLN A 221 -0.50 39.66 -11.39
C GLN A 221 -1.11 38.30 -11.70
N LEU A 222 -0.55 37.60 -12.69
CA LEU A 222 -0.96 36.24 -12.99
C LEU A 222 -0.02 35.27 -12.27
N GLN A 223 -0.58 34.37 -11.46
CA GLN A 223 0.19 33.40 -10.69
C GLN A 223 -0.11 31.97 -11.16
N GLY A 224 0.95 31.18 -11.33
CA GLY A 224 0.87 29.73 -11.48
C GLY A 224 1.02 29.05 -10.12
N PHE A 225 0.37 27.89 -9.97
CA PHE A 225 0.46 27.06 -8.78
C PHE A 225 0.81 25.62 -9.16
N TRP A 226 1.72 25.00 -8.41
CA TRP A 226 2.22 23.65 -8.65
C TRP A 226 2.20 22.83 -7.37
N THR A 227 1.67 21.61 -7.45
CA THR A 227 1.74 20.61 -6.38
C THR A 227 2.97 19.77 -6.61
N VAL A 228 3.92 19.88 -5.70
CA VAL A 228 5.19 19.15 -5.75
C VAL A 228 5.16 18.05 -4.70
N ASP A 229 5.36 16.80 -5.12
CA ASP A 229 5.37 15.62 -4.26
C ASP A 229 6.75 14.95 -4.10
N TRP A 230 7.79 15.52 -4.73
CA TRP A 230 9.18 15.13 -4.55
C TRP A 230 9.94 16.08 -3.63
N ASP A 231 10.92 15.54 -2.90
CA ASP A 231 11.85 16.30 -2.07
C ASP A 231 11.14 17.30 -1.12
N GLN A 232 10.06 16.88 -0.46
CA GLN A 232 9.35 17.68 0.55
C GLN A 232 9.51 17.08 1.96
N PRO A 233 10.72 17.07 2.56
CA PRO A 233 10.95 16.47 3.87
C PRO A 233 10.11 17.14 4.97
N ASP A 234 9.93 18.46 4.90
CA ASP A 234 9.11 19.22 5.85
C ASP A 234 7.63 18.82 5.86
N CYS A 235 7.15 18.20 4.77
CA CYS A 235 5.77 17.72 4.63
C CYS A 235 5.65 16.22 4.92
N LYS A 236 6.69 15.60 5.49
CA LYS A 236 6.70 14.19 5.88
C LYS A 236 6.87 14.06 7.40
N PRO A 237 5.78 14.31 8.17
CA PRO A 237 5.79 13.94 9.58
C PRO A 237 6.00 12.44 9.72
N TRP A 238 6.41 11.99 10.90
CA TRP A 238 6.68 10.58 11.16
C TRP A 238 5.87 10.07 12.33
N TYR A 239 5.73 8.75 12.38
CA TYR A 239 5.04 8.08 13.46
C TYR A 239 5.95 7.85 14.67
N ARG A 240 5.34 7.86 15.84
CA ARG A 240 5.93 7.47 17.11
C ARG A 240 4.87 6.72 17.93
N ASN A 241 5.30 5.91 18.90
CA ASN A 241 4.42 5.31 19.90
C ASN A 241 3.24 4.56 19.26
N PHE A 242 3.55 3.51 18.50
CA PHE A 242 2.51 2.62 17.97
C PHE A 242 1.85 1.88 19.13
N GLU A 243 0.52 1.93 19.15
CA GLU A 243 -0.34 1.33 20.15
C GLU A 243 -1.35 0.42 19.45
N ASP A 244 -1.35 -0.84 19.84
CA ASP A 244 -2.42 -1.77 19.48
C ASP A 244 -3.61 -1.53 20.43
N LYS A 245 -4.75 -1.13 19.86
CA LYS A 245 -6.00 -0.89 20.58
C LYS A 245 -6.93 -2.10 20.58
N GLY A 246 -6.46 -3.24 20.07
CA GLY A 246 -7.23 -4.47 19.96
C GLY A 246 -8.25 -4.43 18.81
N CYS A 247 -9.19 -5.36 18.83
CA CYS A 247 -10.23 -5.45 17.81
C CYS A 247 -11.17 -4.24 17.86
N VAL A 248 -11.55 -3.70 16.69
CA VAL A 248 -12.54 -2.61 16.57
C VAL A 248 -13.87 -3.01 17.19
N GLY A 249 -14.23 -4.28 17.03
CA GLY A 249 -15.32 -4.99 17.68
C GLY A 249 -15.19 -6.49 17.42
N TRP A 250 -15.85 -7.31 18.23
CA TRP A 250 -15.87 -8.76 18.02
C TRP A 250 -16.55 -9.11 16.70
N GLY A 251 -15.90 -9.96 15.90
CA GLY A 251 -16.35 -10.34 14.57
C GLY A 251 -16.22 -9.27 13.50
N SER A 252 -15.55 -8.15 13.78
CA SER A 252 -15.26 -7.12 12.77
C SER A 252 -14.22 -7.57 11.74
N GLY A 253 -13.39 -8.55 12.11
CA GLY A 253 -12.20 -8.92 11.34
C GLY A 253 -11.19 -7.78 11.19
N LYS A 254 -11.23 -6.77 12.08
CA LYS A 254 -10.37 -5.60 12.05
C LYS A 254 -9.75 -5.31 13.41
N ARG A 255 -8.44 -5.06 13.41
CA ARG A 255 -7.67 -4.57 14.56
C ARG A 255 -7.40 -3.08 14.41
N ARG A 256 -7.47 -2.34 15.51
CA ARG A 256 -7.21 -0.91 15.54
C ARG A 256 -5.78 -0.65 15.98
N ILE A 257 -5.00 0.00 15.10
CA ILE A 257 -3.64 0.45 15.40
C ILE A 257 -3.65 1.97 15.46
N LYS A 258 -3.06 2.54 16.51
CA LYS A 258 -2.93 3.98 16.72
C LYS A 258 -1.46 4.37 16.75
N ALA A 259 -1.11 5.49 16.15
CA ALA A 259 0.25 6.03 16.24
C ALA A 259 0.23 7.53 16.43
N GLN A 260 1.13 8.04 17.27
CA GLN A 260 1.34 9.46 17.45
C GLN A 260 2.04 10.05 16.21
N ILE A 261 1.57 11.20 15.74
CA ILE A 261 2.17 11.92 14.63
C ILE A 261 3.09 13.00 15.20
N VAL A 262 4.35 12.99 14.79
CA VAL A 262 5.39 13.94 15.23
C VAL A 262 5.98 14.66 14.03
N GLY A 263 6.46 15.88 14.24
CA GLY A 263 7.09 16.68 13.18
C GLY A 263 6.11 17.46 12.31
N ILE A 264 4.87 17.65 12.77
CA ILE A 264 3.90 18.52 12.08
C ILE A 264 4.37 19.97 12.24
N ASN A 265 4.61 20.64 11.11
CA ASN A 265 4.95 22.05 11.11
C ASN A 265 3.67 22.90 11.17
N ASN A 266 3.35 23.44 12.35
CA ASN A 266 2.19 24.31 12.55
C ASN A 266 2.41 25.75 12.05
N LYS A 267 3.56 26.06 11.45
CA LYS A 267 3.83 27.40 10.90
C LYS A 267 2.87 27.66 9.74
N GLY A 268 1.94 28.59 9.93
CA GLY A 268 0.96 29.00 8.91
C GLY A 268 -0.49 28.58 9.16
N GLY A 269 -0.82 28.09 10.36
CA GLY A 269 -2.21 27.79 10.72
C GLY A 269 -2.82 26.62 9.93
N GLN A 270 -1.96 25.73 9.41
CA GLN A 270 -2.38 24.56 8.67
C GLN A 270 -3.23 23.63 9.55
N ASP A 271 -4.35 23.16 8.99
CA ASP A 271 -5.12 22.08 9.60
C ASP A 271 -4.35 20.76 9.47
N TRP A 272 -3.71 20.36 10.57
CA TRP A 272 -2.94 19.13 10.68
C TRP A 272 -3.72 17.88 10.23
N ARG A 273 -5.07 17.94 10.29
CA ARG A 273 -5.93 16.83 9.85
C ARG A 273 -5.77 16.50 8.38
N TRP A 274 -5.52 17.50 7.53
CA TRP A 274 -5.31 17.29 6.08
C TRP A 274 -4.05 16.48 5.82
N LEU A 275 -3.00 16.79 6.58
CA LEU A 275 -1.75 16.05 6.55
C LEU A 275 -1.97 14.62 7.05
N CYS A 276 -2.62 14.46 8.22
CA CYS A 276 -2.94 13.17 8.80
C CYS A 276 -3.75 12.27 7.85
N ASN A 277 -4.80 12.79 7.22
CA ASN A 277 -5.68 12.05 6.30
C ASN A 277 -4.98 11.49 5.06
N SER A 278 -3.77 11.94 4.75
CA SER A 278 -2.99 11.47 3.60
C SER A 278 -1.74 10.70 4.00
N MET A 279 -1.53 10.43 5.29
CA MET A 279 -0.35 9.72 5.75
C MET A 279 -0.48 8.19 5.55
N PRO A 280 0.43 7.55 4.80
CA PRO A 280 0.36 6.12 4.58
C PRO A 280 1.00 5.32 5.72
N LEU A 281 0.45 4.15 6.03
CA LEU A 281 1.05 3.17 6.93
C LEU A 281 1.40 1.90 6.16
N VAL A 282 2.60 1.38 6.35
CA VAL A 282 2.95 0.02 5.91
C VAL A 282 2.84 -0.90 7.13
N TRP A 283 1.90 -1.84 7.10
CA TRP A 283 1.67 -2.82 8.16
C TRP A 283 1.50 -4.20 7.55
N ASP A 284 2.31 -5.16 8.01
CA ASP A 284 2.35 -6.53 7.48
C ASP A 284 2.48 -6.59 5.95
N MET A 285 3.43 -5.82 5.39
CA MET A 285 3.67 -5.66 3.94
C MET A 285 2.51 -5.05 3.14
N ILE A 286 1.38 -4.72 3.77
CA ILE A 286 0.25 -4.04 3.16
C ILE A 286 0.41 -2.52 3.36
N THR A 287 0.27 -1.76 2.28
CA THR A 287 0.28 -0.29 2.33
C THR A 287 -1.15 0.23 2.46
N TYR A 288 -1.43 0.88 3.58
CA TYR A 288 -2.66 1.61 3.81
C TYR A 288 -2.44 3.07 3.38
N PRO A 289 -3.16 3.57 2.36
CA PRO A 289 -2.89 4.89 1.78
C PRO A 289 -3.23 6.05 2.73
N SER A 290 -4.13 5.82 3.68
CA SER A 290 -4.58 6.82 4.65
C SER A 290 -5.02 6.15 5.96
N PRO A 291 -5.00 6.87 7.10
CA PRO A 291 -5.65 6.41 8.31
C PRO A 291 -7.17 6.33 8.15
N ALA A 292 -7.81 5.50 8.96
CA ALA A 292 -9.26 5.47 9.09
C ALA A 292 -9.80 6.75 9.76
N ARG A 293 -9.03 7.33 10.70
CA ARG A 293 -9.37 8.59 11.37
C ARG A 293 -8.15 9.27 12.00
N CYS A 294 -8.31 10.56 12.24
CA CYS A 294 -7.31 11.43 12.86
C CYS A 294 -7.86 11.96 14.19
N GLU A 295 -7.13 11.71 15.27
CA GLU A 295 -7.54 12.05 16.63
C GLU A 295 -6.60 13.08 17.24
N GLU A 296 -7.15 13.95 18.08
CA GLU A 296 -6.39 14.86 18.92
C GLU A 296 -6.74 14.55 20.37
N GLU A 297 -5.73 14.23 21.17
CA GLU A 297 -5.90 13.84 22.56
C GLU A 297 -4.88 14.55 23.46
N GLY A 298 -5.13 14.49 24.77
CA GLY A 298 -4.23 15.06 25.77
C GLY A 298 -4.32 16.58 25.91
N PHE A 299 -3.78 17.08 27.02
CA PHE A 299 -3.77 18.51 27.33
C PHE A 299 -2.94 19.33 26.33
N TRP A 300 -1.92 18.71 25.74
CA TRP A 300 -1.01 19.35 24.78
C TRP A 300 -1.47 19.21 23.32
N GLY A 301 -2.66 18.67 23.08
CA GLY A 301 -3.22 18.51 21.73
C GLY A 301 -2.37 17.59 20.86
N GLU A 302 -1.98 16.44 21.40
CA GLU A 302 -1.18 15.41 20.72
C GLU A 302 -1.99 14.83 19.57
N LYS A 303 -1.35 14.69 18.41
CA LYS A 303 -2.01 14.25 17.19
C LYS A 303 -1.76 12.77 16.96
N PHE A 304 -2.81 12.05 16.60
CA PHE A 304 -2.75 10.62 16.33
C PHE A 304 -3.42 10.29 15.01
N ALA A 305 -2.85 9.31 14.33
CA ALA A 305 -3.49 8.63 13.21
C ALA A 305 -3.91 7.23 13.67
N VAL A 306 -5.08 6.80 13.23
CA VAL A 306 -5.67 5.50 13.61
C VAL A 306 -6.01 4.73 12.34
N TRP A 307 -5.54 3.50 12.25
CA TRP A 307 -5.84 2.56 11.17
C TRP A 307 -6.69 1.41 11.70
N GLU A 308 -7.54 0.88 10.84
CA GLU A 308 -8.26 -0.36 11.07
C GLU A 308 -7.75 -1.38 10.04
N VAL A 309 -6.85 -2.24 10.49
CA VAL A 309 -6.18 -3.23 9.64
C VAL A 309 -6.95 -4.55 9.71
N PRO A 310 -7.10 -5.30 8.60
CA PRO A 310 -7.69 -6.63 8.63
C PRO A 310 -6.90 -7.55 9.57
N ASP A 311 -7.64 -8.31 10.39
CA ASP A 311 -7.08 -9.28 11.32
C ASP A 311 -8.10 -10.41 11.55
N GLU A 312 -7.72 -11.63 11.17
CA GLU A 312 -8.54 -12.83 11.31
C GLU A 312 -8.83 -13.18 12.78
N THR A 313 -7.93 -12.82 13.70
CA THR A 313 -8.15 -13.02 15.15
C THR A 313 -9.32 -12.18 15.67
N CYS A 314 -9.70 -11.14 14.94
CA CYS A 314 -10.86 -10.31 15.24
C CYS A 314 -12.17 -10.79 14.57
N GLN A 315 -12.16 -11.91 13.83
CA GLN A 315 -13.34 -12.47 13.17
C GLN A 315 -14.15 -13.42 14.07
N SER A 316 -13.56 -14.00 15.11
CA SER A 316 -14.26 -15.02 15.91
C SER A 316 -15.36 -14.41 16.78
N TRP A 317 -16.61 -14.72 16.44
CA TRP A 317 -17.77 -14.60 17.32
C TRP A 317 -17.89 -15.76 18.30
N THR A 318 -17.09 -16.81 18.17
CA THR A 318 -17.28 -18.01 18.99
C THR A 318 -16.98 -17.68 20.45
N PRO A 319 -18.01 -17.61 21.33
CA PRO A 319 -17.69 -17.84 22.72
C PRO A 319 -17.11 -19.26 22.75
N LEU A 320 -16.00 -19.45 23.45
CA LEU A 320 -15.46 -20.77 23.81
C LEU A 320 -16.45 -21.61 24.67
N VAL A 321 -17.76 -21.35 24.59
CA VAL A 321 -18.82 -21.87 25.47
C VAL A 321 -19.74 -22.87 24.76
N LEU A 322 -19.65 -23.10 23.45
CA LEU A 322 -20.53 -24.06 22.76
C LEU A 322 -19.84 -25.08 21.84
N VAL A 323 -18.63 -25.54 22.19
CA VAL A 323 -18.08 -26.80 21.63
C VAL A 323 -18.07 -27.92 22.68
N ASN A 324 -18.96 -27.86 23.69
CA ASN A 324 -19.09 -28.95 24.67
C ASN A 324 -20.53 -29.27 25.11
N MET A 325 -21.53 -29.04 24.24
CA MET A 325 -22.93 -29.44 24.51
C MET A 325 -23.52 -30.44 23.50
N GLN A 326 -22.69 -31.17 22.76
CA GLN A 326 -23.17 -32.23 21.86
C GLN A 326 -22.73 -33.65 22.21
N SER A 327 -22.10 -33.92 23.37
CA SER A 327 -21.64 -35.29 23.68
C SER A 327 -22.40 -36.05 24.77
N MET A 328 -23.39 -35.51 25.49
CA MET A 328 -24.13 -36.29 26.49
C MET A 328 -25.59 -35.85 26.69
N SER A 329 -26.47 -36.24 25.78
CA SER A 329 -27.89 -36.50 26.09
C SER A 329 -28.56 -37.30 24.97
N ALA A 330 -27.98 -38.46 24.66
CA ALA A 330 -28.76 -39.60 24.21
C ALA A 330 -29.35 -40.28 25.46
N LEU A 331 -30.50 -39.79 25.92
CA LEU A 331 -31.37 -40.53 26.83
C LEU A 331 -32.73 -40.65 26.14
N ASP A 332 -33.06 -41.91 25.87
CA ASP A 332 -34.30 -42.46 25.33
C ASP A 332 -35.54 -41.56 25.46
N ILE A 333 -36.03 -41.08 24.33
CA ILE A 333 -37.43 -40.70 24.17
C ILE A 333 -38.10 -41.83 23.40
N SER A 334 -38.74 -42.72 24.17
CA SER A 334 -39.68 -43.72 23.66
C SER A 334 -40.83 -43.04 22.92
N PRO A 335 -41.20 -43.47 21.70
CA PRO A 335 -42.29 -42.86 20.95
C PRO A 335 -43.66 -43.19 21.58
N ALA A 336 -44.42 -42.15 21.89
CA ALA A 336 -45.82 -42.27 22.30
C ALA A 336 -46.69 -42.78 21.13
N PRO A 337 -47.72 -43.61 21.40
CA PRO A 337 -48.61 -44.12 20.37
C PRO A 337 -49.52 -43.03 19.79
N ALA A 338 -49.71 -43.08 18.47
CA ALA A 338 -50.51 -42.15 17.69
C ALA A 338 -51.99 -42.13 18.14
N PRO A 339 -52.63 -40.96 18.28
CA PRO A 339 -54.07 -40.87 18.46
C PRO A 339 -54.81 -41.13 17.14
N ASN A 340 -55.76 -42.07 17.20
CA ASN A 340 -56.73 -42.36 16.15
C ASN A 340 -57.52 -41.11 15.75
N LEU A 341 -57.39 -40.69 14.49
CA LEU A 341 -58.30 -39.74 13.87
C LEU A 341 -59.45 -40.52 13.20
N ALA A 342 -60.66 -40.28 13.69
CA ALA A 342 -61.91 -40.74 13.09
C ALA A 342 -62.26 -39.89 11.85
N PRO A 343 -63.06 -40.41 10.90
CA PRO A 343 -63.36 -39.75 9.65
C PRO A 343 -64.43 -38.67 9.82
N ILE A 344 -64.22 -37.51 9.18
CA ILE A 344 -65.26 -36.49 9.00
C ILE A 344 -65.82 -36.69 7.59
N ASP A 345 -67.06 -37.18 7.53
CA ASP A 345 -67.92 -37.14 6.35
C ASP A 345 -68.75 -35.85 6.34
N ALA A 346 -68.89 -35.29 5.13
CA ALA A 346 -69.91 -34.36 4.60
C ALA A 346 -70.08 -32.96 5.21
#